data_AF-A0A820ZZZ1-F1
#
_entry.id   AF-A0A820ZZZ1-F1
#
_cell.length_a   1.000
_cell.length_b   1.000
_cell.length_c   1.000
_cell.angle_alpha   90.00
_cell.angle_beta   90.00
_cell.angle_gamma   90.00
#
_symmetry.space_group_name_H-M   'P 1'
#
loop_
_entity.id
_entity.type
_entity.pdbx_description
1 polymer ?
#
loop_
_entity_poly.entity_id
_entity_poly.type
_entity_poly.pdbx_seq_one_letter_code
_entity_poly.pdbx_strand_id
1 'polypeptide(L)' 'DFIQLPNGANTLVGDQGVMLSGGQKARVNMARALYRNTDIYLLDDPLSAVDVQVSKHLFE' A
#
# COMPACT_ATOMS: atom_id res chain seq x y z
N ASP A 1 -5.80 6.46 -1.02
CA ASP A 1 -4.87 6.52 -2.17
C ASP A 1 -5.56 6.77 -3.50
N PHE A 2 -6.40 5.87 -4.00
CA PHE A 2 -6.91 5.97 -5.38
C PHE A 2 -7.61 7.29 -5.75
N ILE A 3 -8.36 7.92 -4.85
CA ILE A 3 -9.03 9.21 -5.10
C ILE A 3 -8.02 10.32 -5.47
N GLN A 4 -6.77 10.22 -4.99
CA GLN A 4 -5.72 11.19 -5.25
C GLN A 4 -4.97 10.91 -6.56
N LEU A 5 -5.21 9.76 -7.20
CA LEU A 5 -4.53 9.37 -8.43
C LEU A 5 -5.33 9.81 -9.68
N PRO A 6 -4.66 10.23 -10.78
CA PRO A 6 -5.33 10.79 -11.96
C PRO A 6 -6.44 9.92 -12.55
N ASN A 7 -6.27 8.59 -12.53
CA ASN A 7 -7.22 7.63 -13.09
C ASN A 7 -7.77 6.67 -12.03
N GLY A 8 -7.76 7.07 -10.75
CA GLY A 8 -8.22 6.21 -9.67
C GLY A 8 -7.44 4.90 -9.59
N ALA A 9 -8.16 3.79 -9.43
CA ALA A 9 -7.60 2.44 -9.42
C ALA A 9 -6.96 2.01 -10.76
N ASN A 10 -7.32 2.67 -11.87
CA ASN A 10 -6.75 2.38 -13.20
C ASN A 10 -5.48 3.20 -13.51
N THR A 11 -4.93 3.89 -12.51
CA THR A 11 -3.72 4.68 -12.69
C THR A 11 -2.52 3.77 -12.94
N LEU A 12 -1.85 3.99 -14.07
CA LEU A 12 -0.55 3.37 -14.35
C LEU A 12 0.49 3.93 -13.39
N VAL A 13 1.18 3.05 -12.65
CA VAL A 13 2.14 3.44 -11.60
C VAL A 13 3.59 3.49 -12.08
N GLY A 14 3.84 3.12 -13.34
CA GLY A 14 5.16 3.02 -13.94
C GLY A 14 6.00 1.86 -13.39
N ASP A 15 7.24 1.73 -13.90
CA ASP A 15 8.15 0.67 -13.49
C ASP A 15 8.43 0.72 -12.00
N GLN A 16 8.33 -0.44 -11.34
CA GLN A 16 8.49 -0.59 -9.88
C GLN A 16 7.66 0.43 -9.07
N GLY A 17 6.53 0.88 -9.61
CA GLY A 17 5.63 1.84 -9.00
C GLY A 17 6.20 3.25 -8.83
N VAL A 18 7.19 3.67 -9.63
CA VAL A 18 7.90 4.97 -9.51
C VAL A 18 6.98 6.18 -9.29
N MET A 19 5.73 6.14 -9.76
CA MET A 19 4.76 7.23 -9.63
C MET A 19 4.05 7.28 -8.25
N LEU A 20 4.31 6.31 -7.37
CA LEU A 20 3.76 6.26 -6.01
C LEU A 20 4.79 6.70 -4.97
N SER A 21 4.34 7.37 -3.92
CA SER A 21 5.16 7.63 -2.73
C SER A 21 5.53 6.33 -2.00
N GLY A 22 6.56 6.36 -1.15
CA GLY A 22 6.96 5.19 -0.35
C GLY A 22 5.79 4.62 0.46
N GLY A 23 5.02 5.47 1.14
CA GLY A 23 3.85 5.05 1.90
C GLY A 23 2.70 4.52 1.04
N GLN A 24 2.48 5.07 -0.15
CA GLN A 24 1.50 4.53 -1.11
C GLN A 24 1.93 3.14 -1.61
N LYS A 25 3.21 2.95 -1.95
CA LYS A 25 3.75 1.63 -2.32
C LYS A 25 3.57 0.61 -1.21
N ALA A 26 3.88 0.98 0.03
CA ALA A 26 3.71 0.12 1.20
C ALA A 26 2.25 -0.32 1.37
N ARG A 27 1.30 0.62 1.32
CA ARG A 27 -0.14 0.31 1.43
C ARG A 27 -0.66 -0.55 0.28
N VAL A 28 -0.25 -0.29 -0.96
CA VAL A 28 -0.62 -1.13 -2.11
C VAL A 28 -0.05 -2.54 -1.97
N ASN A 29 1.20 -2.69 -1.52
CA ASN A 29 1.79 -4.00 -1.25
C ASN A 29 1.07 -4.76 -0.13
N MET A 30 0.71 -4.07 0.95
CA MET A 30 -0.06 -4.64 2.06
C MET A 30 -1.43 -5.09 1.58
N ALA A 31 -2.16 -4.25 0.83
CA ALA A 31 -3.44 -4.60 0.24
C ALA A 31 -3.33 -5.82 -0.70
N ARG A 32 -2.26 -5.89 -1.50
CA ARG A 32 -1.99 -7.03 -2.39
C ARG A 32 -1.76 -8.34 -1.62
N ALA A 33 -1.07 -8.28 -0.47
CA ALA A 33 -0.92 -9.44 0.39
C ALA A 33 -2.31 -9.88 0.89
N LEU A 34 -3.06 -8.97 1.53
CA LEU A 34 -4.38 -9.25 2.12
C LEU A 34 -5.43 -9.71 1.10
N TYR A 35 -5.34 -9.24 -0.15
CA TYR A 35 -6.25 -9.64 -1.22
C TYR A 35 -6.22 -11.15 -1.51
N ARG A 36 -5.13 -11.84 -1.18
CA ARG A 36 -4.93 -13.26 -1.49
C ARG A 36 -5.70 -14.21 -0.56
N ASN A 37 -6.37 -13.71 0.47
CA ASN A 37 -7.13 -14.50 1.46
C ASN A 37 -6.44 -15.82 1.88
N THR A 38 -5.34 -15.69 2.61
CA THR A 38 -4.52 -16.81 3.07
C THR A 38 -4.49 -16.92 4.59
N ASP A 39 -4.25 -18.11 5.11
CA ASP A 39 -4.18 -18.36 6.56
C ASP A 39 -2.99 -17.68 7.25
N ILE A 40 -1.88 -17.50 6.52
CA ILE A 40 -0.63 -16.96 7.06
C ILE A 40 -0.11 -15.86 6.13
N TYR A 41 0.20 -14.71 6.71
CA TYR A 41 0.85 -13.58 6.04
C TYR A 41 2.25 -13.36 6.64
N LEU A 42 3.26 -13.18 5.78
CA LEU A 42 4.60 -12.79 6.17
C LEU A 42 4.82 -11.34 5.74
N LEU A 43 5.00 -10.46 6.72
CA LEU A 43 5.17 -9.02 6.50
C LEU A 43 6.52 -8.60 7.06
N ASP A 44 7.41 -8.11 6.21
CA ASP A 44 8.71 -7.57 6.60
C ASP A 44 8.62 -6.06 6.70
N ASP A 45 8.57 -5.56 7.93
CA ASP A 45 8.40 -4.14 8.29
C ASP A 45 7.40 -3.37 7.40
N PRO A 46 6.11 -3.79 7.36
CA PRO A 46 5.12 -3.27 6.42
C PRO A 46 4.77 -1.79 6.63
N LEU A 47 5.17 -1.22 7.78
CA LEU A 47 4.82 0.15 8.17
C LEU A 47 5.98 1.15 8.11
N SER A 48 7.20 0.70 7.82
CA SER A 48 8.41 1.56 7.74
C SER A 48 8.25 2.83 6.90
N ALA A 49 7.46 2.77 5.83
CA ALA A 49 7.28 3.86 4.88
C ALA A 49 5.98 4.68 5.08
N VAL A 50 5.19 4.42 6.13
CA VAL A 50 3.94 5.15 6.40
C VAL A 50 4.02 5.99 7.67
N ASP A 51 3.36 7.15 7.64
CA ASP A 51 3.29 8.05 8.78
C ASP A 51 2.53 7.42 9.96
N VAL A 52 2.85 7.86 11.19
CA VAL A 52 2.29 7.32 12.43
C VAL A 52 0.75 7.31 12.45
N GLN A 53 0.10 8.36 11.93
CA GLN A 53 -1.37 8.41 11.87
C GLN A 53 -1.94 7.33 10.96
N VAL A 54 -1.30 7.08 9.81
CA VAL A 54 -1.72 6.05 8.86
C VAL A 54 -1.45 4.67 9.44
N SER A 55 -0.28 4.47 10.08
CA SER A 55 0.06 3.24 10.78
C SER A 55 -0.97 2.83 11.83
N LYS A 56 -1.44 3.79 12.63
CA LYS A 56 -2.51 3.53 13.61
C LYS A 56 -3.80 3.08 12.92
N HIS A 57 -4.21 3.79 11.88
CA HIS A 57 -5.42 3.45 11.12
C HIS A 57 -5.34 2.08 10.41
N LEU A 58 -4.15 1.60 10.06
CA LEU A 58 -3.98 0.28 9.43
C LEU A 58 -4.06 -0.88 10.44
N PHE A 59 -3.88 -0.61 11.73
CA PHE A 59 -3.85 -1.62 12.79
C PHE A 59 -5.11 -1.67 13.66
N GLU A 60 -5.86 -0.55 13.75
CA GLU A 60 -7.17 -0.48 14.38
C GLU A 60 -8.28 -1.00 13.45
#